data_AF-A0A8B8Q2A9-F1
#
_entry.id   AF-A0A8B8Q2A9-F1
#
_cell.length_a   1.000
_cell.length_b   1.000
_cell.length_c   1.000
_cell.angle_alpha   90.00
_cell.angle_beta   90.00
_cell.angle_gamma   90.00
#
_symmetry.space_group_name_H-M   'P 1'
#
loop_
_entity.id
_entity.type
_entity.pdbx_description
1 polymer ?
#
loop_
_entity_poly.entity_id
_entity_poly.type
_entity_poly.pdbx_seq_one_letter_code
_entity_poly.pdbx_strand_id
1 'polypeptide(L)'
;MALQWMILTYVVAAEAALALLLTLPSPKLLKNHLVSLVSLILQPALFVVPFAGFQLLDIYWKNEHRLMCTSEICTASERDRYEKSIYKAQRNVVLCASACLLYWCIYRICKYYKEIQRLEEIEKKFKDL
;
A
#
# COMPACT_ATOMS: atom_id res chain seq x y z
N MET A 1 -7.13 2.71 17.88
CA MET A 1 -5.75 2.70 17.34
C MET A 1 -5.28 1.31 16.91
N ALA A 2 -5.16 0.27 17.76
CA ALA A 2 -4.57 -1.01 17.36
C ALA A 2 -5.29 -1.75 16.20
N LEU A 3 -6.63 -1.77 16.21
CA LEU A 3 -7.43 -2.46 15.18
C LEU A 3 -7.21 -1.88 13.78
N GLN A 4 -7.12 -0.55 13.64
CA GLN A 4 -6.86 0.13 12.36
C GLN A 4 -5.51 -0.28 11.76
N TRP A 5 -4.47 -0.40 12.60
CA TRP A 5 -3.14 -0.84 12.16
C TRP A 5 -3.12 -2.33 11.78
N MET A 6 -3.89 -3.17 12.47
CA MET A 6 -4.03 -4.58 12.10
C MET A 6 -4.70 -4.72 10.73
N ILE A 7 -5.82 -4.03 10.51
CA ILE A 7 -6.53 -4.05 9.22
C ILE A 7 -5.59 -3.57 8.09
N LEU A 8 -4.87 -2.47 8.30
CA LEU A 8 -3.91 -1.96 7.32
C LEU A 8 -2.80 -2.98 7.01
N THR A 9 -2.29 -3.69 8.02
CA THR A 9 -1.27 -4.73 7.83
C THR A 9 -1.82 -5.90 7.00
N TYR A 10 -3.07 -6.33 7.24
CA TYR A 10 -3.71 -7.36 6.42
C TYR A 10 -3.91 -6.91 4.98
N VAL A 11 -4.32 -5.66 4.76
CA VAL A 11 -4.46 -5.08 3.41
C VAL A 11 -3.11 -5.06 2.70
N VAL A 12 -2.06 -4.56 3.35
CA VAL A 12 -0.70 -4.54 2.79
C VAL A 12 -0.20 -5.95 2.48
N ALA A 13 -0.47 -6.93 3.36
CA ALA A 13 -0.09 -8.32 3.12
C ALA A 13 -0.84 -8.92 1.92
N ALA A 14 -2.14 -8.62 1.78
CA ALA A 14 -2.93 -9.04 0.63
C ALA A 14 -2.43 -8.39 -0.67
N GLU A 15 -2.12 -7.09 -0.65
CA GLU A 15 -1.51 -6.39 -1.80
C GLU A 15 -0.15 -6.97 -2.17
N ALA A 16 0.71 -7.25 -1.19
CA ALA A 16 2.01 -7.87 -1.43
C ALA A 16 1.87 -9.28 -2.03
N ALA A 17 0.94 -10.10 -1.51
CA ALA A 17 0.65 -11.42 -2.07
C ALA A 17 0.15 -11.31 -3.52
N LEU A 18 -0.69 -10.31 -3.81
CA LEU A 18 -1.18 -10.04 -5.16
C LEU A 18 -0.07 -9.59 -6.11
N ALA A 19 0.82 -8.70 -5.63
CA ALA A 19 1.99 -8.26 -6.38
C ALA A 19 2.91 -9.45 -6.71
N LEU A 20 3.17 -10.34 -5.74
CA LEU A 20 3.94 -11.57 -5.94
C LEU A 20 3.28 -12.49 -6.97
N LEU A 21 1.97 -12.70 -6.86
CA LEU A 21 1.18 -13.52 -7.78
C LEU A 21 1.25 -12.97 -9.22
N LEU A 22 1.23 -11.64 -9.37
CA LEU A 22 1.34 -10.95 -10.67
C LEU A 22 2.76 -11.02 -11.26
N THR A 23 3.81 -10.97 -10.41
CA THR A 23 5.20 -11.12 -10.87
C THR A 23 5.57 -12.54 -11.26
N LEU A 24 4.89 -13.56 -10.73
CA LEU A 24 5.15 -14.94 -11.13
C LEU A 24 4.71 -15.18 -12.59
N PRO A 25 5.53 -15.88 -13.41
CA PRO A 25 5.20 -16.20 -14.79
C PRO A 25 4.10 -17.26 -14.85
N SER A 26 2.85 -16.83 -14.69
CA SER A 26 1.66 -17.68 -14.79
C SER A 26 1.10 -17.75 -16.22
N PRO A 27 0.35 -18.83 -16.57
CA PRO A 27 -0.23 -19.03 -17.90
C PRO A 27 -1.12 -17.86 -18.35
N LYS A 28 -1.10 -17.52 -19.64
CA LYS A 28 -1.80 -16.35 -20.21
C LYS A 28 -3.29 -16.28 -19.84
N LEU A 29 -4.00 -17.41 -19.81
CA LEU A 29 -5.43 -17.47 -19.44
C LEU A 29 -5.69 -17.12 -17.97
N LEU A 30 -4.84 -17.59 -17.06
CA LEU A 30 -4.94 -17.28 -15.63
C LEU A 30 -4.65 -15.81 -15.37
N LYS A 31 -3.64 -15.23 -16.04
CA LYS A 31 -3.35 -13.80 -15.95
C LYS A 31 -4.51 -12.94 -16.41
N ASN A 32 -5.25 -13.33 -17.44
CA ASN A 32 -6.40 -12.56 -17.92
C ASN A 32 -7.52 -12.48 -16.87
N HIS A 33 -7.88 -13.61 -16.27
CA HIS A 33 -8.87 -13.64 -15.18
C HIS A 33 -8.37 -12.89 -13.95
N LEU A 34 -7.11 -13.08 -13.56
CA LEU A 34 -6.52 -12.38 -12.42
C LEU A 34 -6.51 -10.87 -12.64
N VAL A 35 -6.10 -10.38 -13.81
CA VAL A 35 -6.08 -8.93 -14.09
C VAL A 35 -7.48 -8.33 -14.10
N SER A 36 -8.49 -9.07 -14.56
CA SER A 36 -9.89 -8.65 -14.46
C SER A 36 -10.36 -8.54 -13.01
N LEU A 37 -10.13 -9.59 -12.20
CA LEU A 37 -10.47 -9.61 -10.77
C LEU A 37 -9.72 -8.53 -9.99
N VAL A 38 -8.42 -8.37 -10.25
CA VAL A 38 -7.59 -7.34 -9.62
C VAL A 38 -8.09 -5.96 -10.01
N SER A 39 -8.42 -5.71 -11.27
CA SER A 39 -8.97 -4.41 -11.67
C SER A 39 -10.29 -4.07 -10.98
N LEU A 40 -11.10 -5.08 -10.65
CA LEU A 40 -12.37 -4.89 -9.94
C LEU A 40 -12.15 -4.59 -8.45
N ILE A 41 -11.14 -5.21 -7.84
CA ILE A 41 -10.75 -5.01 -6.43
C ILE A 41 -9.91 -3.73 -6.25
N LEU A 42 -9.20 -3.28 -7.30
CA LEU A 42 -8.36 -2.09 -7.26
C LEU A 42 -9.20 -0.79 -7.15
N GLN A 43 -10.42 -0.81 -7.67
CA GLN A 43 -11.36 0.31 -7.60
C GLN A 43 -11.77 0.66 -6.15
N PRO A 44 -12.19 -0.31 -5.29
CA PRO A 44 -12.40 -0.08 -3.87
C PRO A 44 -11.08 0.12 -3.09
N ALA A 45 -9.96 -0.43 -3.55
CA ALA A 45 -8.65 -0.20 -2.92
C ALA A 45 -8.15 1.26 -3.04
N LEU A 46 -8.77 2.09 -3.90
CA LEU A 46 -8.50 3.53 -3.97
C LEU A 46 -8.80 4.24 -2.63
N PHE A 47 -9.64 3.65 -1.77
CA PHE A 47 -9.90 4.13 -0.41
C PHE A 47 -8.70 3.98 0.54
N VAL A 48 -7.73 3.12 0.23
CA VAL A 48 -6.50 2.95 1.01
C VAL A 48 -5.64 4.21 0.98
N VAL A 49 -5.62 4.95 -0.14
CA VAL A 49 -4.81 6.17 -0.30
C VAL A 49 -5.28 7.31 0.64
N PRO A 50 -6.56 7.75 0.64
CA PRO A 50 -7.02 8.75 1.58
C PRO A 50 -6.97 8.27 3.03
N PHE A 51 -7.17 6.96 3.28
CA PHE A 51 -7.05 6.38 4.62
C PHE A 51 -5.61 6.44 5.15
N ALA A 52 -4.61 6.11 4.32
CA ALA A 52 -3.20 6.26 4.66
C ALA A 52 -2.82 7.73 4.87
N GLY A 53 -3.35 8.64 4.05
CA GLY A 53 -3.18 10.09 4.23
C GLY A 53 -3.71 10.59 5.57
N PHE A 54 -4.91 10.14 5.97
CA PHE A 54 -5.49 10.47 7.27
C PHE A 54 -4.66 9.93 8.44
N GLN A 55 -4.13 8.72 8.33
CA GLN A 55 -3.26 8.13 9.37
C GLN A 55 -1.91 8.84 9.49
N LEU A 56 -1.32 9.26 8.36
CA LEU A 56 -0.10 10.08 8.38
C LEU A 56 -0.36 11.44 9.04
N LEU A 57 -1.50 12.07 8.74
CA LEU A 57 -1.90 13.33 9.35
C LEU A 57 -2.15 13.18 10.86
N ASP A 58 -2.77 12.08 11.31
CA ASP A 58 -2.96 11.77 12.74
C ASP A 58 -1.62 11.53 13.46
N ILE A 59 -0.65 10.89 12.80
CA ILE A 59 0.73 10.74 13.33
C ILE A 59 1.44 12.10 13.41
N TYR A 60 1.35 12.90 12.34
CA TYR A 60 1.95 14.23 12.29
C TYR A 60 1.39 15.14 13.39
N TRP A 61 0.07 15.17 13.53
CA TRP A 61 -0.64 15.92 14.56
C TRP A 61 -0.24 15.48 15.98
N LYS A 62 -0.15 14.16 16.22
CA LYS A 62 0.33 13.61 17.50
C LYS A 62 1.80 13.90 17.79
N ASN A 63 2.62 14.09 16.76
CA ASN A 63 4.01 14.48 16.93
C ASN A 63 4.13 15.96 17.29
N GLU A 64 3.34 16.82 16.61
CA GLU A 64 3.35 18.27 16.81
C GLU A 64 2.79 18.68 18.18
N HIS A 65 1.73 18.03 18.66
CA HIS A 65 1.14 18.31 19.98
C HIS A 65 1.79 17.54 21.13
N ARG A 66 2.89 16.84 20.86
CA ARG A 66 3.63 16.19 21.93
C ARG A 66 4.54 17.19 22.59
N LEU A 67 4.39 17.35 23.89
CA LEU A 67 5.35 18.07 24.73
C LEU A 67 6.72 17.42 24.55
N MET A 68 7.55 18.06 23.73
CA MET A 68 8.97 17.76 23.59
C MET A 68 9.60 18.12 24.93
N CYS A 69 10.27 17.16 25.57
CA CYS A 69 11.14 17.45 26.72
C CYS A 69 12.28 18.36 26.24
N THR A 70 12.10 19.67 26.31
CA THR A 70 13.12 20.68 25.97
C THR A 70 13.85 21.22 27.19
N SER A 71 13.48 20.83 28.41
CA SER A 71 14.15 21.23 29.64
C SER A 71 15.08 20.14 30.17
N GLU A 72 16.21 20.55 30.74
CA GLU A 72 17.36 19.76 31.22
C GLU A 72 17.05 18.73 32.34
N ILE A 73 15.78 18.41 32.61
CA ILE A 73 15.31 17.61 33.77
C ILE A 73 14.48 16.38 33.33
N CYS A 74 14.59 15.93 32.07
CA CYS A 74 13.80 14.79 31.62
C CYS A 74 14.38 13.47 32.17
N THR A 75 13.57 12.74 32.94
CA THR A 75 13.95 11.48 33.61
C THR A 75 14.27 10.38 32.58
N ALA A 76 15.23 9.49 32.84
CA ALA A 76 15.64 8.44 31.88
C ALA A 76 14.46 7.54 31.40
N SER A 77 13.45 7.35 32.24
CA SER A 77 12.21 6.63 31.93
C SER A 77 11.31 7.36 30.91
N GLU A 78 11.37 8.68 30.85
CA GLU A 78 10.59 9.51 29.92
C GLU A 78 11.23 9.54 28.53
N ARG A 79 12.58 9.51 28.47
CA ARG A 79 13.33 9.36 27.23
C ARG A 79 13.07 8.02 26.56
N ASP A 80 13.12 6.91 27.31
CA ASP A 80 12.80 5.56 26.79
C ASP A 80 11.35 5.46 26.29
N ARG A 81 10.40 6.07 27.01
CA ARG A 81 9.00 6.13 26.58
C ARG A 81 8.83 6.96 25.29
N TYR A 82 9.60 8.05 25.15
CA TYR A 82 9.60 8.90 23.95
C TYR A 82 10.19 8.16 22.74
N GLU A 83 11.34 7.52 22.87
CA GLU A 83 11.97 6.73 21.80
C GLU A 83 11.05 5.59 21.34
N LYS A 84 10.48 4.80 22.26
CA LYS A 84 9.53 3.72 21.92
C LYS A 84 8.34 4.20 21.10
N SER A 85 7.83 5.38 21.40
CA SER A 85 6.72 5.98 20.63
C SER A 85 7.14 6.55 19.28
N ILE A 86 8.36 7.09 19.15
CA ILE A 86 8.92 7.51 17.85
C ILE A 86 9.10 6.29 16.95
N TYR A 87 9.71 5.21 17.45
CA TYR A 87 9.85 3.96 16.70
C TYR A 87 8.50 3.39 16.26
N LYS A 88 7.47 3.48 17.12
CA LYS A 88 6.11 3.07 16.79
C LYS A 88 5.50 3.92 15.66
N ALA A 89 5.71 5.24 15.70
CA ALA A 89 5.26 6.15 14.65
C ALA A 89 5.99 5.92 13.33
N GLN A 90 7.31 5.76 13.37
CA GLN A 90 8.13 5.51 12.18
C GLN A 90 7.75 4.20 11.49
N ARG A 91 7.56 3.11 12.25
CA ARG A 91 7.07 1.83 11.70
C ARG A 91 5.73 1.98 10.99
N ASN A 92 4.83 2.77 11.58
CA ASN A 92 3.52 3.04 11.04
C ASN A 92 3.58 3.90 9.75
N VAL A 93 4.47 4.88 9.68
CA VAL A 93 4.74 5.68 8.46
C VAL A 93 5.28 4.79 7.33
N VAL A 94 6.25 3.94 7.63
CA VAL A 94 6.81 2.98 6.65
C VAL A 94 5.71 2.06 6.12
N LEU A 95 4.80 1.61 6.99
CA LEU A 95 3.69 0.75 6.60
C LEU A 95 2.73 1.46 5.64
N CYS A 96 2.34 2.71 5.93
CA CYS A 96 1.53 3.53 5.04
C CYS A 96 2.22 3.80 3.69
N ALA A 97 3.52 4.14 3.70
CA ALA A 97 4.29 4.38 2.48
C ALA A 97 4.37 3.11 1.61
N SER A 98 4.61 1.95 2.24
CA SER A 98 4.66 0.66 1.54
C SER A 98 3.31 0.28 0.90
N ALA A 99 2.19 0.54 1.57
CA ALA A 99 0.84 0.34 1.02
C ALA A 99 0.64 1.17 -0.26
N CYS A 100 0.93 2.48 -0.19
CA CYS A 100 0.79 3.36 -1.35
C CYS A 100 1.68 2.95 -2.53
N LEU A 101 2.92 2.54 -2.26
CA LEU A 101 3.85 2.06 -3.29
C LEU A 101 3.37 0.75 -3.93
N LEU A 102 2.95 -0.23 -3.14
CA LEU A 102 2.44 -1.51 -3.65
C LEU A 102 1.19 -1.31 -4.49
N TYR A 103 0.23 -0.50 -4.01
CA TYR A 103 -0.95 -0.13 -4.78
C TYR A 103 -0.58 0.50 -6.13
N TRP A 104 0.37 1.45 -6.14
CA TRP A 104 0.84 2.08 -7.38
C TRP A 104 1.46 1.07 -8.35
N CYS A 105 2.31 0.17 -7.84
CA CYS A 105 2.92 -0.89 -8.63
C CYS A 105 1.86 -1.81 -9.26
N ILE A 106 0.88 -2.27 -8.48
CA ILE A 106 -0.21 -3.12 -8.96
C ILE A 106 -1.03 -2.39 -10.03
N TYR A 107 -1.39 -1.12 -9.77
CA TYR A 107 -2.13 -0.29 -10.74
C TYR A 107 -1.40 -0.17 -12.08
N ARG A 108 -0.08 0.09 -12.05
CA ARG A 108 0.74 0.16 -13.26
C ARG A 108 0.77 -1.17 -14.00
N ILE A 109 1.00 -2.28 -13.31
CA ILE A 109 1.04 -3.62 -13.91
C ILE A 109 -0.30 -3.94 -14.58
N CYS A 110 -1.42 -3.70 -13.90
CA CYS A 110 -2.76 -3.93 -14.45
C CYS A 110 -3.02 -3.08 -15.70
N LYS A 111 -2.62 -1.80 -15.69
CA LYS A 111 -2.76 -0.91 -16.85
C LYS A 111 -1.97 -1.45 -18.05
N TYR A 112 -0.71 -1.79 -17.84
CA TYR A 112 0.13 -2.36 -18.91
C TYR A 112 -0.43 -3.66 -19.45
N TYR A 113 -0.94 -4.53 -18.59
CA TYR A 113 -1.48 -5.82 -19.03
C TYR A 113 -2.74 -5.66 -19.88
N LYS A 114 -3.64 -4.72 -19.53
CA LYS A 114 -4.80 -4.37 -20.36
C LYS A 114 -4.40 -3.79 -21.71
N GLU A 115 -3.36 -2.96 -21.74
CA GLU A 115 -2.80 -2.41 -22.98
C GLU A 115 -2.28 -3.53 -23.90
N ILE A 116 -1.53 -4.49 -23.35
CA ILE A 116 -0.99 -5.64 -24.08
C ILE A 116 -2.12 -6.52 -24.64
N GLN A 117 -3.15 -6.82 -23.85
CA GLN A 117 -4.30 -7.60 -24.34
C GLN A 117 -5.00 -6.91 -25.52
N ARG A 118 -5.21 -5.60 -25.42
CA ARG A 118 -5.82 -4.82 -26.50
C ARG A 118 -4.98 -4.88 -27.77
N LEU A 119 -3.65 -4.81 -27.65
CA LEU A 119 -2.73 -4.94 -28.78
C LEU A 119 -2.75 -6.35 -29.39
N GLU A 120 -2.76 -7.41 -28.58
CA GLU A 120 -2.88 -8.80 -29.06
C GLU A 120 -4.22 -9.04 -29.80
N GLU A 121 -5.33 -8.47 -29.32
CA GLU A 121 -6.63 -8.56 -30.01
C GLU A 121 -6.65 -7.82 -31.35
N ILE A 122 -6.02 -6.65 -31.42
CA ILE A 122 -5.89 -5.89 -32.67
C ILE A 122 -5.04 -6.68 -33.66
N GLU A 123 -3.91 -7.25 -33.23
CA GLU A 123 -3.05 -8.05 -34.09
C GLU A 123 -3.77 -9.28 -34.67
N LYS A 124 -4.57 -9.99 -33.87
CA LYS A 124 -5.39 -11.11 -34.35
C LYS A 124 -6.39 -10.68 -35.43
N LYS A 125 -7.11 -9.58 -35.20
CA LYS A 125 -8.07 -9.03 -36.18
C LYS A 125 -7.41 -8.64 -37.50
N PHE A 126 -6.16 -8.17 -37.47
CA PHE A 126 -5.40 -7.87 -38.68
C PHE A 126 -4.86 -9.11 -39.40
N LYS A 127 -4.63 -10.24 -38.70
CA LYS A 127 -4.19 -11.50 -39.32
C LYS A 127 -5.33 -12.33 -39.91
N ASP A 128 -6.55 -12.14 -39.40
CA ASP A 128 -7.75 -12.81 -39.91
C ASP A 128 -8.36 -12.10 -41.16
N LEU A 129 -7.79 -10.97 -41.57
CA LEU A 129 -8.16 -10.13 -42.72
C LEU A 129 -7.17 -10.32 -43.87
#